data_AF-A0A383ERX7-F1
#
_entry.id   AF-A0A383ERX7-F1
#
_cell.length_a   1.000
_cell.length_b   1.000
_cell.length_c   1.000
_cell.angle_alpha   90.00
_cell.angle_beta   90.00
_cell.angle_gamma   90.00
#
_symmetry.space_group_name_H-M   'P 1'
#
loop_
_entity.id
_entity.type
_entity.pdbx_description
1 polymer ?
#
loop_
_entity_poly.entity_id
_entity_poly.type
_entity_poly.pdbx_seq_one_letter_code
_entity_poly.pdbx_strand_id
1 'polypeptide(L)' 'MFSEVLAFCGLDFLIVDFEHGPFQIDQVHDYVNRCENNSCTPIFRIPSNSDWMALQVFDQG' A
#
# COMPACT_ATOMS: atom_id res chain seq x y z
N MET A 1 -7.82 -6.63 6.16
CA MET A 1 -7.71 -7.50 7.35
C MET A 1 -6.27 -7.97 7.59
N PHE A 2 -5.56 -8.51 6.58
CA PHE A 2 -4.17 -8.96 6.76
C PHE A 2 -3.16 -7.82 6.95
N SER A 3 -3.29 -6.72 6.19
CA SER A 3 -2.46 -5.52 6.32
C SER A 3 -2.54 -4.87 7.70
N GLU A 4 -3.70 -4.93 8.33
CA GLU A 4 -3.94 -4.36 9.65
C GLU A 4 -3.20 -5.15 10.73
N VAL A 5 -3.21 -6.48 10.65
CA VAL A 5 -2.45 -7.36 11.56
C VAL A 5 -0.95 -7.15 11.39
N LEU A 6 -0.47 -6.98 10.15
CA LEU A 6 0.94 -6.71 9.87
C LEU A 6 1.36 -5.32 10.35
N ALA A 7 0.52 -4.31 10.17
CA ALA A 7 0.77 -2.97 10.71
C ALA A 7 0.76 -2.99 12.26
N PHE A 8 -0.11 -3.79 12.87
CA PHE A 8 -0.16 -3.98 14.33
C PHE A 8 1.05 -4.75 14.89
N CYS A 9 1.80 -5.47 14.06
CA CYS A 9 3.02 -6.16 14.46
C CYS A 9 4.18 -5.20 14.82
N GLY A 10 3.99 -3.88 14.71
CA GLY A 10 5.01 -2.88 15.03
C GLY A 10 6.10 -2.78 13.98
N LEU A 11 5.78 -3.08 12.71
CA LEU A 11 6.69 -2.91 11.59
C LEU A 11 6.82 -1.42 11.22
N ASP A 12 8.03 -0.96 10.93
CA ASP A 12 8.26 0.42 10.48
C ASP A 12 7.62 0.71 9.11
N PHE A 13 7.57 -0.32 8.25
CA PHE A 13 6.99 -0.23 6.91
C PHE A 13 6.35 -1.54 6.45
N LEU A 14 5.42 -1.42 5.50
CA LEU A 14 4.71 -2.54 4.88
C LEU A 14 4.79 -2.42 3.36
N ILE A 15 5.35 -3.41 2.69
CA ILE A 15 5.41 -3.45 1.22
C ILE A 15 4.18 -4.18 0.67
N VAL A 16 3.38 -3.48 -0.12
CA VAL A 16 2.25 -4.03 -0.87
C VAL A 16 2.69 -4.33 -2.30
N ASP A 17 2.71 -5.62 -2.65
CA ASP A 17 3.12 -6.08 -3.98
C ASP A 17 1.95 -6.03 -4.97
N PHE A 18 1.99 -5.08 -5.90
CA PHE A 18 1.06 -4.99 -7.03
C PHE A 18 1.63 -5.53 -8.34
N GLU A 19 2.88 -6.00 -8.36
CA GLU A 19 3.50 -6.62 -9.53
C GLU A 19 3.03 -8.05 -9.71
N HIS A 20 3.02 -8.81 -8.63
CA HIS A 20 2.58 -10.22 -8.63
C HIS A 20 1.22 -10.41 -7.97
N GLY A 21 0.78 -9.43 -7.18
CA GLY A 21 -0.55 -9.39 -6.59
C GLY A 21 -1.62 -8.86 -7.55
N PRO A 22 -2.91 -9.01 -7.21
CA PRO A 22 -3.97 -8.35 -7.94
C PRO A 22 -3.85 -6.83 -7.77
N PHE A 23 -3.67 -6.12 -8.88
CA PHE A 23 -3.65 -4.65 -8.87
C PHE A 23 -5.07 -4.10 -8.69
N GLN A 24 -5.45 -3.85 -7.44
CA GLN A 24 -6.74 -3.23 -7.09
C GLN A 24 -6.50 -1.87 -6.46
N ILE A 25 -6.51 -0.84 -7.31
CA ILE A 25 -6.33 0.57 -6.91
C ILE A 25 -7.40 1.01 -5.90
N ASP A 26 -8.63 0.50 -6.00
CA ASP A 26 -9.72 0.86 -5.08
C ASP A 26 -9.43 0.51 -3.61
N GLN A 27 -8.48 -0.39 -3.35
CA GLN A 27 -8.11 -0.80 -2.00
C GLN A 27 -6.86 -0.09 -1.48
N VAL A 28 -6.14 0.67 -2.32
CA VAL A 28 -4.90 1.38 -1.93
C VAL A 28 -5.17 2.32 -0.75
N HIS A 29 -6.22 3.13 -0.84
CA HIS A 29 -6.64 4.03 0.23
C HIS A 29 -6.89 3.30 1.57
N ASP A 30 -7.53 2.13 1.53
CA ASP A 30 -7.76 1.31 2.73
C ASP A 30 -6.44 0.82 3.36
N TYR A 31 -5.44 0.47 2.54
CA TYR A 31 -4.11 0.09 3.04
C TYR A 31 -3.39 1.28 3.68
N VAL A 32 -3.39 2.44 3.04
CA VAL A 32 -2.75 3.65 3.57
C VAL A 32 -3.38 4.02 4.91
N ASN A 33 -4.70 4.15 4.95
CA ASN A 33 -5.43 4.58 6.15
C ASN A 33 -5.20 3.62 7.34
N ARG A 34 -5.11 2.31 7.08
CA ARG A 34 -4.78 1.32 8.14
C ARG A 34 -3.33 1.39 8.60
N CYS A 35 -2.38 1.67 7.72
CA CYS A 35 -0.97 1.77 8.06
C CYS A 35 -0.66 3.05 8.84
N GLU A 36 -1.20 4.19 8.42
CA GLU A 36 -1.05 5.48 9.11
C GLU A 36 -1.60 5.43 10.54
N ASN A 37 -2.78 4.82 10.74
CA ASN A 37 -3.37 4.64 12.07
C ASN A 37 -2.50 3.81 13.03
N ASN A 38 -1.60 2.98 12.50
CA ASN A 38 -0.75 2.07 13.26
C ASN A 38 0.75 2.48 13.22
N SER A 39 1.07 3.72 12.84
CA SER A 39 2.46 4.22 12.74
C SER A 39 3.37 3.39 11.82
N CYS A 40 2.80 2.78 10.77
CA CYS A 40 3.51 1.99 9.78
C CYS A 40 3.52 2.72 8.44
N THR A 41 4.66 2.75 7.73
CA THR A 41 4.74 3.41 6.42
C THR A 41 4.35 2.43 5.30
N PRO A 42 3.28 2.69 4.53
CA PRO A 42 2.94 1.85 3.38
C PRO A 42 3.88 2.13 2.20
N ILE A 43 4.42 1.08 1.58
CA ILE A 43 5.25 1.15 0.38
C ILE A 43 4.59 0.30 -0.69
N PHE A 44 4.29 0.88 -1.85
CA PHE A 44 3.64 0.16 -2.95
C PHE A 44 4.65 -0.20 -4.04
N ARG A 45 4.69 -1.48 -4.42
CA ARG A 45 5.47 -1.97 -5.56
C ARG A 45 4.58 -2.01 -6.79
N ILE A 46 4.72 -1.02 -7.67
CA ILE A 46 3.96 -0.94 -8.93
C ILE A 46 4.40 -2.03 -9.93
N PRO A 47 3.48 -2.59 -10.74
CA PRO A 47 3.76 -3.67 -11.67
C PRO A 47 4.69 -3.28 -12.83
N SER A 48 4.68 -2.00 -13.21
CA SER A 48 5.54 -1.47 -14.26
C SER A 48 5.92 -0.04 -13.92
N ASN A 49 7.11 0.38 -14.34
CA ASN A 49 7.59 1.76 -14.18
C ASN A 49 6.91 2.69 -15.20
N SER A 50 5.59 2.81 -15.10
CA SER A 50 4.77 3.70 -15.92
C SER A 50 4.27 4.86 -15.07
N ASP A 51 4.47 6.09 -15.53
CA ASP A 51 4.17 7.31 -14.76
C ASP A 51 2.72 7.39 -14.30
N TRP A 52 1.78 6.92 -15.13
CA TRP A 52 0.36 6.92 -14.80
C TRP A 52 0.03 6.02 -13.61
N MET A 53 0.71 4.89 -13.44
CA MET A 53 0.49 3.99 -12.30
C MET A 53 1.00 4.61 -11.00
N ALA A 54 2.18 5.23 -11.04
CA ALA A 54 2.73 5.94 -9.89
C ALA A 54 1.80 7.08 -9.45
N LEU A 55 1.27 7.84 -10.42
CA LEU A 55 0.31 8.91 -10.15
C LEU A 55 -0.94 8.41 -9.43
N GLN A 56 -1.50 7.27 -9.84
CA GLN A 56 -2.70 6.72 -9.21
C GLN A 56 -2.47 6.27 -7.76
N VAL A 57 -1.27 5.78 -7.44
CA VAL A 57 -0.93 5.42 -6.06
C VAL A 57 -0.72 6.68 -5.21
N PHE A 58 0.02 7.67 -5.72
CA PHE A 58 0.26 8.93 -5.01
C PHE A 58 -1.00 9.75 -4.76
N ASP A 59 -2.00 9.69 -5.63
CA ASP A 59 -3.25 10.44 -5.46
C ASP A 59 -4.13 9.90 -4.32
N GLN A 60 -3.84 8.69 -3.81
CA GLN A 60 -4.64 8.02 -2.78
C GLN A 60 -4.09 8.12 -1.36
N GLY A 61 -2.90 8.71 -1.17
CA GLY A 61 -2.28 8.94 0.15
C GLY A 61 -0.77 8.85 0.12
#